data_AF-A0A2E0BP05-F1
#
_entry.id   AF-A0A2E0BP05-F1
#
_cell.length_a   1.000
_cell.length_b   1.000
_cell.length_c   1.000
_cell.angle_alpha   90.00
_cell.angle_beta   90.00
_cell.angle_gamma   90.00
#
_symmetry.space_group_name_H-M   'P 1'
#
loop_
_entity.id
_entity.type
_entity.pdbx_description
1 polymer ?
#
loop_
_entity_poly.entity_id
_entity_poly.type
_entity_poly.pdbx_seq_one_letter_code
_entity_poly.pdbx_strand_id
1 'polypeptide(L)'
;MATYTAAQMHNSGTLGEELSGAKTFTVLNVTASNKNFPIGYLTLEGNSTANQNLTSTTQLTGSFGSFNGNVTQSLIVSSSTHWAIPIGRGNGSGSFQFTPTQTIAANSYYIKSTGNFSLVIS
;
A
#
# COMPACT_ATOMS: atom_id res chain seq x y z
N MET A 1 -13.88 0.20 -5.75
CA MET A 1 -13.04 1.32 -5.29
C MET A 1 -13.15 1.43 -3.79
N ALA A 2 -12.13 1.00 -3.04
CA ALA A 2 -12.09 1.19 -1.59
C ALA A 2 -11.21 2.40 -1.22
N THR A 3 -11.50 2.98 -0.05
CA THR A 3 -10.76 4.11 0.52
C THR A 3 -10.31 3.74 1.92
N TYR A 4 -9.05 4.04 2.22
CA TYR A 4 -8.40 3.77 3.49
C TYR A 4 -7.80 5.07 4.04
N THR A 5 -8.18 5.40 5.26
CA THR A 5 -7.63 6.53 6.00
C THR A 5 -6.28 6.18 6.60
N ALA A 6 -5.46 7.19 6.91
CA ALA A 6 -4.20 6.98 7.62
C ALA A 6 -4.40 6.21 8.94
N ALA A 7 -5.49 6.50 9.67
CA ALA A 7 -5.82 5.84 10.93
C ALA A 7 -6.09 4.34 10.76
N GLN A 8 -6.81 3.94 9.71
CA GLN A 8 -7.06 2.52 9.42
C GLN A 8 -5.78 1.76 9.03
N MET A 9 -4.87 2.43 8.33
CA MET A 9 -3.62 1.82 7.87
C MET A 9 -2.52 1.83 8.95
N HIS A 10 -2.70 2.50 10.09
CA HIS A 10 -1.69 2.58 11.14
C HIS A 10 -1.57 1.26 11.95
N ASN A 11 -0.51 1.11 12.76
CA ASN A 11 -0.26 -0.05 13.62
C ASN A 11 -0.23 -1.39 12.86
N SER A 12 -1.25 -2.24 13.05
CA SER A 12 -1.40 -3.52 12.35
C SER A 12 -2.04 -3.38 10.98
N GLY A 13 -2.47 -2.18 10.59
CA GLY A 13 -3.14 -1.93 9.32
C GLY A 13 -4.59 -2.41 9.29
N THR A 14 -5.13 -2.49 8.08
CA THR A 14 -6.52 -2.88 7.79
C THR A 14 -6.55 -3.93 6.68
N LEU A 15 -7.58 -4.77 6.68
CA LEU A 15 -7.81 -5.72 5.60
C LEU A 15 -8.07 -5.00 4.27
N GLY A 16 -7.52 -5.57 3.19
CA GLY A 16 -7.64 -5.03 1.83
C GLY A 16 -8.84 -5.56 1.04
N GLU A 17 -9.20 -4.82 -0.01
CA GLU A 17 -10.19 -5.22 -1.03
C GLU A 17 -9.64 -6.31 -1.96
N GLU A 18 -10.50 -6.85 -2.83
CA GLU A 18 -10.04 -7.74 -3.90
C GLU A 18 -9.16 -6.96 -4.90
N LEU A 19 -8.01 -7.55 -5.26
CA LEU A 19 -7.15 -7.03 -6.33
C LEU A 19 -7.21 -8.00 -7.51
N SER A 20 -7.86 -7.57 -8.58
CA SER A 20 -7.97 -8.31 -9.84
C SER A 20 -7.67 -7.37 -11.00
N GLY A 21 -6.83 -7.81 -11.94
CA GLY A 21 -6.39 -6.93 -13.04
C GLY A 21 -5.60 -5.71 -12.55
N ALA A 22 -5.39 -4.74 -13.44
CA ALA A 22 -4.66 -3.53 -13.08
C ALA A 22 -5.48 -2.67 -12.10
N LYS A 23 -4.93 -2.41 -10.91
CA LYS A 23 -5.52 -1.51 -9.91
C LYS A 23 -4.65 -0.28 -9.74
N THR A 24 -5.26 0.89 -9.70
CA THR A 24 -4.56 2.16 -9.42
C THR A 24 -4.62 2.45 -7.92
N PHE A 25 -3.45 2.59 -7.33
CA PHE A 25 -3.25 3.00 -5.94
C PHE A 25 -2.97 4.49 -5.94
N THR A 26 -3.88 5.29 -5.39
CA THR A 26 -3.74 6.74 -5.27
C THR A 26 -3.55 7.10 -3.81
N VAL A 27 -2.39 7.63 -3.48
CA VAL A 27 -2.09 8.18 -2.15
C VAL A 27 -2.31 9.68 -2.14
N LEU A 28 -2.86 10.20 -1.05
CA LEU A 28 -2.99 11.64 -0.83
C LEU A 28 -2.37 12.01 0.52
N ASN A 29 -1.24 12.71 0.45
CA ASN A 29 -0.57 13.26 1.61
C ASN A 29 -1.07 14.70 1.84
N VAL A 30 -1.79 14.92 2.94
CA VAL A 30 -2.33 16.23 3.31
C VAL A 30 -1.33 16.99 4.20
N THR A 31 -1.43 18.32 4.21
CA THR A 31 -0.52 19.34 4.80
C THR A 31 -0.05 19.12 6.25
N ALA A 32 -0.51 18.07 6.93
CA ALA A 32 -0.18 17.68 8.29
C ALA A 32 0.99 16.68 8.43
N SER A 33 1.77 16.39 7.38
CA SER A 33 3.08 15.75 7.58
C SER A 33 4.06 16.80 8.14
N ASN A 34 3.90 17.10 9.43
CA ASN A 34 4.57 18.13 10.22
C ASN A 34 6.08 17.90 10.42
N LYS A 35 6.79 17.35 9.41
CA LYS A 35 8.20 16.96 9.44
C LYS A 35 8.59 15.91 10.50
N ASN A 36 7.69 15.55 11.42
CA ASN A 36 7.92 14.54 12.46
C ASN A 36 7.77 13.09 11.97
N PHE A 37 7.05 12.87 10.87
CA PHE A 37 7.02 11.58 10.17
C PHE A 37 7.81 11.69 8.86
N PRO A 38 9.06 11.20 8.78
CA PRO A 38 9.76 11.06 7.50
C PRO A 38 8.96 10.14 6.56
N ILE A 39 9.28 10.16 5.26
CA ILE A 39 8.79 9.28 4.18
C ILE A 39 7.88 8.15 4.72
N GLY A 40 6.59 8.25 4.46
CA GLY A 40 5.66 7.18 4.84
C GLY A 40 5.87 5.98 3.93
N TYR A 41 5.80 4.76 4.44
CA TYR A 41 5.75 3.57 3.59
C TYR A 41 4.32 3.10 3.49
N LEU A 42 3.88 2.75 2.29
CA LEU A 42 2.70 1.91 2.07
C LEU A 42 3.18 0.47 1.93
N THR A 43 2.65 -0.44 2.75
CA THR A 43 2.95 -1.87 2.69
C THR A 43 1.68 -2.68 2.44
N LEU A 44 1.83 -3.74 1.66
CA LEU A 44 0.89 -4.86 1.65
C LEU A 44 1.57 -6.08 2.24
N GLU A 45 0.87 -6.75 3.15
CA GLU A 45 1.40 -7.82 3.98
C GLU A 45 0.49 -9.05 3.82
N GLY A 46 1.03 -10.15 3.29
CA GLY A 46 0.28 -11.34 2.93
C GLY A 46 0.66 -12.58 3.73
N ASN A 47 1.48 -12.50 4.77
CA ASN A 47 1.79 -13.64 5.63
C ASN A 47 1.92 -13.25 7.11
N SER A 48 1.93 -14.26 7.97
CA SER A 48 2.01 -14.08 9.42
C SER A 48 3.31 -13.41 9.87
N THR A 49 4.42 -13.61 9.14
CA THR A 49 5.72 -12.98 9.45
C THR A 49 5.67 -11.45 9.28
N ALA A 50 4.94 -10.96 8.28
CA ALA A 50 4.77 -9.53 8.06
C ALA A 50 3.63 -8.96 8.93
N ASN A 51 2.54 -9.72 9.09
CA ASN A 51 1.39 -9.33 9.91
C ASN A 51 0.85 -10.51 10.72
N GLN A 52 1.05 -10.46 12.04
CA GLN A 52 0.68 -11.56 12.96
C GLN A 52 -0.82 -11.87 13.00
N ASN A 53 -1.69 -11.02 12.43
CA ASN A 53 -3.12 -11.27 12.33
C ASN A 53 -3.51 -12.21 11.17
N LEU A 54 -2.55 -12.56 10.29
CA LEU A 54 -2.79 -13.49 9.19
C LEU A 54 -2.54 -14.93 9.64
N THR A 55 -3.51 -15.80 9.36
CA THR A 55 -3.44 -17.25 9.64
C THR A 55 -3.14 -18.08 8.40
N SER A 56 -2.97 -17.43 7.24
CA SER A 56 -2.69 -18.07 5.96
C SER A 56 -1.80 -17.16 5.12
N THR A 57 -1.10 -17.75 4.15
CA THR A 57 -0.20 -17.03 3.25
C THR A 57 -0.90 -16.70 1.94
N THR A 58 -0.89 -15.42 1.59
CA THR A 58 -1.38 -14.84 0.35
C THR A 58 -0.20 -14.41 -0.51
N GLN A 59 -0.20 -14.82 -1.76
CA GLN A 59 0.78 -14.35 -2.74
C GLN A 59 0.40 -12.96 -3.22
N LEU A 60 1.34 -12.02 -3.11
CA LEU A 60 1.21 -10.62 -3.53
C LEU A 60 2.11 -10.31 -4.73
N THR A 61 2.38 -11.32 -5.56
CA THR A 61 3.16 -11.20 -6.78
C THR A 61 2.39 -10.44 -7.86
N GLY A 62 3.08 -9.60 -8.61
CA GLY A 62 2.50 -8.77 -9.65
C GLY A 62 3.53 -7.87 -10.30
N SER A 63 3.07 -7.03 -11.22
CA SER A 63 3.87 -5.98 -11.84
C SER A 63 3.43 -4.61 -11.35
N PHE A 64 4.38 -3.69 -11.23
CA PHE A 64 4.12 -2.30 -10.90
C PHE A 64 4.37 -1.40 -12.12
N GLY A 65 3.60 -0.33 -12.26
CA GLY A 65 3.74 0.60 -13.37
C GLY A 65 3.09 1.97 -13.09
N SER A 66 3.14 2.85 -14.09
CA SER A 66 2.40 4.12 -14.09
C SER A 66 2.58 4.99 -12.83
N PHE A 67 3.83 5.18 -12.42
CA PHE A 67 4.20 5.97 -11.24
C PHE A 67 4.08 7.47 -11.49
N ASN A 68 3.43 8.19 -10.58
CA ASN A 68 3.23 9.64 -10.67
C ASN A 68 3.34 10.29 -9.28
N GLY A 69 3.77 11.56 -9.28
CA GLY A 69 3.74 12.43 -8.09
C GLY A 69 4.59 11.89 -6.94
N ASN A 70 3.98 11.76 -5.76
CA ASN A 70 4.64 11.36 -4.52
C ASN A 70 5.02 9.87 -4.43
N VAL A 71 5.04 9.11 -5.54
CA VAL A 71 5.43 7.69 -5.55
C VAL A 71 6.54 7.47 -6.58
N THR A 72 7.58 6.73 -6.20
CA THR A 72 8.70 6.40 -7.09
C THR A 72 8.95 4.90 -7.16
N GLN A 73 9.23 4.39 -8.37
CA GLN A 73 9.53 2.98 -8.61
C GLN A 73 10.89 2.55 -8.04
N SER A 74 11.87 3.45 -8.01
CA SER A 74 13.27 3.11 -7.74
C SER A 74 13.53 2.59 -6.32
N LEU A 75 12.55 2.69 -5.44
CA LEU A 75 12.66 2.36 -4.02
C LEU A 75 11.64 1.30 -3.58
N ILE A 76 10.99 0.62 -4.53
CA ILE A 76 10.09 -0.48 -4.20
C ILE A 76 10.89 -1.66 -3.70
N VAL A 77 10.47 -2.22 -2.58
CA VAL A 77 10.95 -3.50 -2.08
C VAL A 77 9.80 -4.48 -2.19
N SER A 78 10.01 -5.58 -2.92
CA SER A 78 8.98 -6.59 -3.14
C SER A 78 9.49 -8.00 -2.88
N SER A 79 8.64 -8.82 -2.30
CA SER A 79 8.76 -10.26 -2.12
C SER A 79 7.48 -10.93 -2.64
N SER A 80 7.42 -12.26 -2.62
CA SER A 80 6.24 -13.01 -3.03
C SER A 80 5.02 -12.82 -2.12
N THR A 81 5.22 -12.37 -0.88
CA THR A 81 4.16 -12.28 0.15
C THR A 81 4.04 -10.89 0.78
N HIS A 82 4.83 -9.92 0.34
CA HIS A 82 4.74 -8.55 0.83
C HIS A 82 5.53 -7.60 -0.07
N TRP A 83 5.09 -6.36 -0.14
CA TRP A 83 5.84 -5.29 -0.80
C TRP A 83 5.64 -3.97 -0.07
N ALA A 84 6.61 -3.07 -0.24
CA ALA A 84 6.64 -1.76 0.36
C ALA A 84 7.02 -0.70 -0.67
N ILE A 85 6.32 0.43 -0.65
CA ILE A 85 6.59 1.58 -1.52
C ILE A 85 6.72 2.84 -0.65
N PRO A 86 7.80 3.62 -0.79
CA PRO A 86 7.91 4.90 -0.11
C PRO A 86 7.03 5.95 -0.74
N ILE A 87 6.40 6.72 0.12
CA ILE A 87 5.53 7.85 -0.20
C ILE A 87 6.29 9.14 0.14
N GLY A 88 6.42 10.00 -0.87
CA GLY A 88 7.15 11.26 -0.82
C GLY A 88 6.68 12.17 0.33
N ARG A 89 7.64 12.94 0.85
CA ARG A 89 7.45 13.86 1.98
C ARG A 89 6.60 15.09 1.62
N GLY A 90 6.46 15.40 0.34
CA GLY A 90 5.73 16.56 -0.14
C GLY A 90 4.23 16.41 0.08
N ASN A 91 3.55 17.53 0.29
CA ASN A 91 2.09 17.57 0.18
C ASN A 91 1.67 17.21 -1.25
N GLY A 92 0.51 16.58 -1.39
CA GLY A 92 -0.07 16.27 -2.69
C GLY A 92 -0.28 14.78 -2.92
N SER A 93 -0.75 14.47 -4.11
CA SER A 93 -1.07 13.12 -4.52
C SER A 93 0.13 12.40 -5.13
N GLY A 94 0.08 11.09 -5.05
CA GLY A 94 0.91 10.22 -5.85
C GLY A 94 0.10 9.01 -6.26
N SER A 95 0.49 8.37 -7.36
CA SER A 95 -0.19 7.15 -7.79
C SER A 95 0.77 6.17 -8.45
N PHE A 96 0.38 4.91 -8.42
CA PHE A 96 1.01 3.84 -9.17
C PHE A 96 -0.04 2.78 -9.51
N GLN A 97 0.23 1.97 -10.52
CA GLN A 97 -0.56 0.79 -10.83
C GLN A 97 0.13 -0.46 -10.30
N PHE A 98 -0.66 -1.37 -9.76
CA PHE A 98 -0.25 -2.73 -9.44
C PHE A 98 -1.20 -3.71 -10.13
N THR A 99 -0.63 -4.64 -10.88
CA THR A 99 -1.36 -5.69 -11.59
C THR A 99 -0.92 -7.03 -11.00
N PRO A 100 -1.73 -7.68 -10.16
CA PRO A 100 -1.35 -8.95 -9.56
C PRO A 100 -1.35 -10.06 -10.62
N THR A 101 -0.49 -11.06 -10.44
CA THR A 101 -0.39 -12.21 -11.36
C THR A 101 -1.62 -13.12 -11.30
N GLN A 102 -2.35 -13.08 -10.20
CA GLN A 102 -3.59 -13.82 -9.94
C GLN A 102 -4.51 -12.94 -9.10
N THR A 103 -5.82 -13.18 -9.13
CA THR A 103 -6.75 -12.47 -8.25
C THR A 103 -6.35 -12.67 -6.79
N ILE A 104 -6.15 -11.56 -6.07
CA ILE A 104 -5.89 -11.54 -4.63
C ILE A 104 -7.22 -11.32 -3.94
N ALA A 105 -7.67 -12.30 -3.16
CA ALA A 105 -8.96 -12.25 -2.49
C ALA A 105 -9.02 -11.10 -1.47
N ALA A 106 -10.19 -10.46 -1.34
CA ALA A 106 -10.44 -9.52 -0.25
C ALA A 106 -10.19 -10.20 1.11
N ASN A 107 -9.77 -9.41 2.10
CA ASN A 107 -9.50 -9.88 3.47
C ASN A 107 -8.39 -10.94 3.61
N SER A 108 -7.60 -11.20 2.57
CA SER A 108 -6.50 -12.17 2.60
C SER A 108 -5.13 -11.54 2.89
N TYR A 109 -5.06 -10.22 2.97
CA TYR A 109 -3.85 -9.45 3.21
C TYR A 109 -4.18 -8.16 3.97
N TYR A 110 -3.16 -7.56 4.57
CA TYR A 110 -3.27 -6.27 5.27
C TYR A 110 -2.62 -5.16 4.45
N ILE A 111 -3.25 -3.99 4.46
CA ILE A 111 -2.72 -2.71 4.01
C ILE A 111 -2.27 -1.95 5.25
N LYS A 112 -1.01 -1.54 5.26
CA LYS A 112 -0.42 -0.81 6.38
C LYS A 112 0.38 0.38 5.91
N SER A 113 0.45 1.40 6.75
CA SER A 113 1.18 2.62 6.50
C SER A 113 1.90 3.12 7.74
N THR A 114 3.11 3.65 7.55
CA THR A 114 3.86 4.39 8.58
C THR A 114 3.65 5.90 8.49
N GLY A 115 2.98 6.38 7.44
CA GLY A 115 2.78 7.81 7.16
C GLY A 115 1.34 8.28 7.41
N ASN A 116 1.17 9.60 7.44
CA ASN A 116 -0.14 10.24 7.54
C ASN A 116 -0.68 10.60 6.15
N PHE A 117 -1.19 9.60 5.42
CA PHE A 117 -1.81 9.78 4.11
C PHE A 117 -3.03 8.86 3.96
N SER A 118 -3.97 9.22 3.10
CA SER A 118 -5.05 8.32 2.68
C SER A 118 -4.67 7.55 1.42
N LEU A 119 -5.30 6.39 1.23
CA LEU A 119 -5.17 5.56 0.04
C LEU A 119 -6.54 5.33 -0.58
N VAL A 120 -6.62 5.45 -1.91
CA VAL A 120 -7.75 4.98 -2.71
C VAL A 120 -7.22 3.91 -3.66
N ILE A 121 -7.90 2.76 -3.73
CA ILE A 121 -7.62 1.72 -4.72
C ILE A 121 -8.82 1.67 -5.67
N SER A 122 -8.57 1.86 -6.97
CA SER A 122 -9.58 1.87 -8.03
C SER A 122 -9.25 0.87 -9.13
#